data_AF-A0A453B530-F1
#
_entry.id   AF-A0A453B530-F1
#
_cell.length_a   1.000
_cell.length_b   1.000
_cell.length_c   1.000
_cell.angle_alpha   90.00
_cell.angle_beta   90.00
_cell.angle_gamma   90.00
#
_symmetry.space_group_name_H-M   'P 1'
#
loop_
_entity.id
_entity.type
_entity.pdbx_description
1 polymer ?
#
loop_
_entity_poly.entity_id
_entity_poly.type
_entity_poly.pdbx_seq_one_letter_code
_entity_poly.pdbx_strand_id
1 'polypeptide(L)'
;SLIYAADLTDSPKVFLIDDVTVRTEDTDQSYEEITSDEYLDYMREYVVGIGPWKDTVVPPTRDNTLTTPTDMVAMAHARGLQVHPYTYRNENRFLHYNFRQDPYAEYDYWLNDVGVDGLFTDFPASLRRFQDWTAAKN
;
A
#
# COMPACT_ATOMS: atom_id res chain seq x y z
N SER A 1 15.58 4.87 12.47
CA SER A 1 14.30 5.13 13.17
C SER A 1 13.57 6.30 12.54
N LEU A 2 12.24 6.37 12.67
CA LEU A 2 11.41 7.41 12.05
C LEU A 2 11.80 8.84 12.46
N ILE A 3 12.10 9.05 13.74
CA ILE A 3 12.55 10.34 14.29
C ILE A 3 13.85 10.78 13.61
N TYR A 4 14.83 9.88 13.54
CA TYR A 4 16.12 10.19 12.91
C TYR A 4 15.96 10.59 11.44
N ALA A 5 15.11 9.88 10.69
CA ALA A 5 14.83 10.22 9.29
C ALA A 5 14.09 11.57 9.14
N ALA A 6 13.21 11.92 10.09
CA ALA A 6 12.52 13.20 10.10
C ALA A 6 13.47 14.38 10.31
N ASP A 7 14.50 14.23 11.15
CA ASP A 7 15.49 15.28 11.41
C ASP A 7 16.45 15.52 10.22
N LEU A 8 16.51 14.60 9.24
CA LEU A 8 17.38 14.71 8.07
C LEU A 8 16.74 15.45 6.89
N THR A 9 15.40 15.53 6.82
CA THR A 9 14.71 16.14 5.68
C THR A 9 13.27 16.54 5.97
N ASP A 10 12.89 17.72 5.46
CA ASP A 10 11.52 18.24 5.45
C ASP A 10 10.64 17.62 4.35
N SER A 11 11.19 16.75 3.51
CA SER A 11 10.40 16.08 2.46
C SER A 11 9.27 15.23 3.07
N PRO A 12 8.09 15.17 2.42
CA PRO A 12 7.05 14.21 2.76
C PRO A 12 7.60 12.79 2.74
N LYS A 13 7.28 12.00 3.77
CA LYS A 13 7.74 10.62 3.93
C LYS A 13 6.56 9.67 3.93
N VAL A 14 6.78 8.48 3.36
CA VAL A 14 5.86 7.35 3.42
C VAL A 14 6.56 6.22 4.16
N PHE A 15 5.93 5.68 5.19
CA PHE A 15 6.50 4.58 5.98
C PHE A 15 6.16 3.23 5.34
N LEU A 16 7.17 2.47 4.92
CA LEU A 16 6.95 1.16 4.30
C LEU A 16 6.71 0.08 5.36
N ILE A 17 5.72 -0.77 5.13
CA ILE A 17 5.34 -1.87 6.02
C ILE A 17 5.39 -3.17 5.22
N ASP A 18 6.22 -4.10 5.66
CA ASP A 18 6.42 -5.39 4.98
C ASP A 18 5.42 -6.46 5.46
N ASP A 19 5.63 -7.71 5.03
CA ASP A 19 4.84 -8.87 5.43
C ASP A 19 4.68 -8.98 6.96
N VAL A 20 3.55 -9.59 7.37
CA VAL A 20 3.15 -9.72 8.79
C VAL A 20 4.16 -10.47 9.65
N THR A 21 5.08 -11.23 9.04
CA THR A 21 6.13 -11.99 9.73
C THR A 21 7.47 -11.26 9.81
N VAL A 22 7.62 -10.14 9.12
CA VAL A 22 8.87 -9.37 9.04
C VAL A 22 8.90 -8.33 10.15
N ARG A 23 10.01 -8.30 10.91
CA ARG A 23 10.26 -7.26 11.92
C ARG A 23 10.96 -6.08 11.27
N THR A 24 10.71 -4.87 11.77
CA THR A 24 11.39 -3.66 11.27
C THR A 24 12.90 -3.75 11.50
N GLU A 25 13.70 -3.44 10.49
CA GLU A 25 15.17 -3.54 10.58
C GLU A 25 15.79 -2.64 11.65
N ASP A 26 15.28 -1.40 11.77
CA ASP A 26 15.85 -0.37 12.64
C ASP A 26 15.49 -0.51 14.12
N THR A 27 14.28 -0.98 14.42
CA THR A 27 13.68 -0.95 15.76
C THR A 27 13.26 -2.31 16.27
N ASP A 28 13.42 -3.36 15.46
CA ASP A 28 13.02 -4.74 15.78
C ASP A 28 11.59 -4.84 16.33
N GLN A 29 10.65 -4.10 15.75
CA GLN A 29 9.22 -4.14 16.09
C GLN A 29 8.47 -5.10 15.15
N SER A 30 7.47 -5.77 15.67
CA SER A 30 6.56 -6.64 14.91
C SER A 30 5.56 -5.83 14.08
N TYR A 31 4.94 -6.50 13.11
CA TYR A 31 3.84 -5.95 12.32
C TYR A 31 2.71 -5.42 13.21
N GLU A 32 2.26 -6.21 14.20
CA GLU A 32 1.18 -5.82 15.12
C GLU A 32 1.50 -4.53 15.89
N GLU A 33 2.76 -4.36 16.31
CA GLU A 33 3.21 -3.14 17.00
C GLU A 33 3.13 -1.92 16.08
N ILE A 34 3.67 -2.01 14.85
CA ILE A 34 3.74 -0.87 13.93
C ILE A 34 2.41 -0.56 13.23
N THR A 35 1.45 -1.49 13.26
CA THR A 35 0.08 -1.25 12.75
C THR A 35 -0.95 -1.03 13.86
N SER A 36 -0.51 -0.95 15.12
CA SER A 36 -1.41 -0.64 16.24
C SER A 36 -1.95 0.79 16.16
N ASP A 37 -3.13 1.02 16.73
CA ASP A 37 -3.73 2.36 16.81
C ASP A 37 -2.76 3.39 17.41
N GLU A 38 -2.07 3.01 18.49
CA GLU A 38 -1.10 3.88 19.18
C GLU A 38 0.08 4.24 18.28
N TYR A 39 0.62 3.27 17.53
CA TYR A 39 1.75 3.53 16.65
C TYR A 39 1.35 4.35 15.43
N LEU A 40 0.17 4.09 14.86
CA LEU A 40 -0.39 4.88 13.76
C LEU A 40 -0.64 6.34 14.20
N ASP A 41 -1.11 6.56 15.42
CA ASP A 41 -1.28 7.90 16.00
C ASP A 41 0.06 8.59 16.28
N TYR A 42 1.08 7.84 16.69
CA TYR A 42 2.43 8.36 16.88
C TYR A 42 3.11 8.74 15.56
N MET A 43 3.02 7.89 14.54
CA MET A 43 3.78 8.08 13.30
C MET A 43 3.26 9.22 12.43
N ARG A 44 1.99 9.61 12.56
CA ARG A 44 1.38 10.68 11.74
C ARG A 44 2.04 12.05 11.90
N GLU A 45 2.80 12.25 12.99
CA GLU A 45 3.60 13.46 13.19
C GLU A 45 4.85 13.51 12.27
N TYR A 46 5.24 12.39 11.68
CA TYR A 46 6.49 12.26 10.92
C TYR A 46 6.28 11.85 9.46
N VAL A 47 5.13 11.30 9.10
CA VAL A 47 4.84 10.80 7.75
C VAL A 47 3.50 11.31 7.22
N VAL A 48 3.39 11.39 5.91
CA VAL A 48 2.13 11.76 5.23
C VAL A 48 1.31 10.52 4.84
N GLY A 49 1.89 9.33 4.96
CA GLY A 49 1.22 8.08 4.61
C GLY A 49 2.02 6.84 4.93
N ILE A 50 1.39 5.69 4.68
CA ILE A 50 1.97 4.36 4.77
C ILE A 50 2.06 3.72 3.38
N GLY A 51 3.07 2.88 3.18
CA GLY A 51 3.23 2.09 1.98
C GLY A 51 3.33 0.61 2.35
N PRO A 52 2.20 -0.07 2.59
CA PRO A 52 2.21 -1.48 2.95
C PRO A 52 2.49 -2.37 1.74
N TRP A 53 2.99 -3.59 1.97
CA TRP A 53 2.92 -4.64 0.96
C TRP A 53 1.44 -4.92 0.63
N LYS A 54 1.07 -4.96 -0.66
CA LYS A 54 -0.34 -5.03 -1.08
C LYS A 54 -1.09 -6.23 -0.48
N ASP A 55 -0.44 -7.37 -0.31
CA ASP A 55 -1.07 -8.58 0.23
C ASP A 55 -1.36 -8.48 1.75
N THR A 56 -0.81 -7.49 2.48
CA THR A 56 -1.23 -7.24 3.87
C THR A 56 -2.50 -6.38 3.95
N VAL A 57 -2.79 -5.63 2.88
CA VAL A 57 -4.03 -4.85 2.75
C VAL A 57 -5.17 -5.73 2.27
N VAL A 58 -4.95 -6.57 1.27
CA VAL A 58 -5.92 -7.56 0.79
C VAL A 58 -5.24 -8.93 0.71
N PRO A 59 -5.33 -9.75 1.77
CA PRO A 59 -4.66 -11.04 1.82
C PRO A 59 -5.17 -12.01 0.74
N PRO A 60 -4.29 -12.70 0.01
CA PRO A 60 -4.70 -13.77 -0.87
C PRO A 60 -4.95 -15.07 -0.10
N THR A 61 -5.79 -15.93 -0.66
CA THR A 61 -5.87 -17.33 -0.28
C THR A 61 -4.62 -18.08 -0.75
N ARG A 62 -4.47 -19.34 -0.28
CA ARG A 62 -3.44 -20.26 -0.77
C ARG A 62 -3.50 -20.50 -2.28
N ASP A 63 -4.65 -20.33 -2.90
CA ASP A 63 -4.87 -20.54 -4.34
C ASP A 63 -4.69 -19.24 -5.15
N ASN A 64 -4.03 -18.22 -4.57
CA ASN A 64 -3.72 -16.95 -5.23
C ASN A 64 -4.97 -16.16 -5.68
N THR A 65 -6.04 -16.23 -4.89
CA THR A 65 -7.24 -15.40 -5.04
C THR A 65 -7.38 -14.43 -3.89
N LEU A 66 -7.72 -13.18 -4.17
CA LEU A 66 -7.90 -12.16 -3.13
C LEU A 66 -9.09 -12.47 -2.22
N THR A 67 -8.92 -12.20 -0.92
CA THR A 67 -9.97 -12.27 0.10
C THR A 67 -10.56 -10.89 0.38
N THR A 68 -11.26 -10.75 1.51
CA THR A 68 -11.79 -9.45 1.96
C THR A 68 -10.63 -8.52 2.35
N PRO A 69 -10.66 -7.24 1.94
CA PRO A 69 -9.73 -6.23 2.43
C PRO A 69 -9.71 -6.14 3.96
N THR A 70 -8.55 -5.84 4.52
CA THR A 70 -8.42 -5.48 5.94
C THR A 70 -8.88 -4.04 6.18
N ASP A 71 -9.04 -3.66 7.45
CA ASP A 71 -9.41 -2.29 7.82
C ASP A 71 -8.24 -1.29 7.73
N MET A 72 -7.04 -1.72 7.27
CA MET A 72 -5.83 -0.88 7.27
C MET A 72 -6.03 0.45 6.53
N VAL A 73 -6.69 0.43 5.36
CA VAL A 73 -6.94 1.65 4.57
C VAL A 73 -7.83 2.62 5.36
N ALA A 74 -8.93 2.11 5.91
CA ALA A 74 -9.84 2.91 6.71
C ALA A 74 -9.17 3.47 7.98
N MET A 75 -8.35 2.67 8.67
CA MET A 75 -7.61 3.10 9.85
C MET A 75 -6.56 4.19 9.55
N ALA A 76 -5.89 4.11 8.40
CA ALA A 76 -4.94 5.13 7.96
C ALA A 76 -5.66 6.43 7.56
N HIS A 77 -6.73 6.32 6.77
CA HIS A 77 -7.53 7.48 6.35
C HIS A 77 -8.17 8.21 7.53
N ALA A 78 -8.65 7.48 8.54
CA ALA A 78 -9.19 8.07 9.77
C ALA A 78 -8.16 8.95 10.53
N ARG A 79 -6.86 8.76 10.26
CA ARG A 79 -5.74 9.51 10.83
C ARG A 79 -5.13 10.53 9.87
N GLY A 80 -5.73 10.72 8.70
CA GLY A 80 -5.22 11.60 7.65
C GLY A 80 -3.95 11.09 6.96
N LEU A 81 -3.67 9.79 7.06
CA LEU A 81 -2.54 9.15 6.38
C LEU A 81 -2.97 8.61 5.01
N GLN A 82 -2.22 8.92 3.96
CA GLN A 82 -2.38 8.30 2.65
C GLN A 82 -1.91 6.83 2.67
N VAL A 83 -2.42 6.01 1.77
CA VAL A 83 -2.02 4.60 1.63
C VAL A 83 -1.54 4.33 0.20
N HIS A 84 -0.26 4.01 0.05
CA HIS A 84 0.38 3.73 -1.23
C HIS A 84 1.03 2.33 -1.26
N PRO A 85 0.28 1.24 -1.51
CA PRO A 85 0.83 -0.10 -1.41
C PRO A 85 1.89 -0.40 -2.48
N TYR A 86 2.70 -1.43 -2.21
CA TYR A 86 3.74 -1.93 -3.12
C TYR A 86 3.71 -3.45 -3.27
N THR A 87 4.34 -4.06 -4.29
CA THR A 87 4.75 -3.47 -5.57
C THR A 87 3.86 -4.06 -6.66
N TYR A 88 3.26 -3.19 -7.46
CA TYR A 88 2.44 -3.61 -8.59
C TYR A 88 3.31 -3.91 -9.79
N ARG A 89 3.15 -5.11 -10.35
CA ARG A 89 3.98 -5.67 -11.41
C ARG A 89 3.11 -6.35 -12.46
N ASN A 90 3.36 -6.06 -13.73
CA ASN A 90 2.48 -6.46 -14.82
C ASN A 90 2.64 -7.92 -15.24
N GLU A 91 3.74 -8.56 -14.85
CA GLU A 91 4.00 -9.94 -15.22
C GLU A 91 3.02 -10.88 -14.52
N ASN A 92 2.47 -11.83 -15.27
CA ASN A 92 1.43 -12.76 -14.83
C ASN A 92 1.70 -13.48 -13.50
N ARG A 93 2.98 -13.69 -13.15
CA ARG A 93 3.38 -14.35 -11.90
C ARG A 93 3.13 -13.49 -10.64
N PHE A 94 2.92 -12.18 -10.79
CA PHE A 94 2.70 -11.22 -9.70
C PHE A 94 1.25 -10.75 -9.59
N LEU A 95 0.40 -11.18 -10.52
CA LEU A 95 -1.03 -10.86 -10.54
C LEU A 95 -1.81 -11.99 -9.86
N HIS A 96 -2.70 -11.63 -8.94
CA HIS A 96 -3.67 -12.57 -8.39
C HIS A 96 -4.67 -13.01 -9.47
N TYR A 97 -5.22 -14.23 -9.34
CA TYR A 97 -6.09 -14.81 -10.36
C TYR A 97 -7.39 -14.04 -10.61
N ASN A 98 -7.82 -13.22 -9.64
CA ASN A 98 -8.94 -12.30 -9.78
C ASN A 98 -8.81 -11.40 -11.02
N PHE A 99 -7.59 -10.99 -11.35
CA PHE A 99 -7.32 -10.05 -12.44
C PHE A 99 -7.12 -10.71 -13.80
N ARG A 100 -7.13 -12.05 -13.88
CA ARG A 100 -7.05 -12.79 -15.15
C ARG A 100 -5.89 -12.35 -16.06
N GLN A 101 -4.72 -12.10 -15.47
CA GLN A 101 -3.52 -11.61 -16.17
C GLN A 101 -3.66 -10.19 -16.75
N ASP A 102 -4.62 -9.40 -16.28
CA ASP A 102 -4.81 -8.01 -16.67
C ASP A 102 -4.35 -7.06 -15.55
N PRO A 103 -3.20 -6.38 -15.69
CA PRO A 103 -2.74 -5.42 -14.69
C PRO A 103 -3.64 -4.18 -14.58
N TYR A 104 -4.42 -3.85 -15.62
CA TYR A 104 -5.33 -2.72 -15.55
C TYR A 104 -6.53 -3.02 -14.65
N ALA A 105 -7.00 -4.27 -14.63
CA ALA A 105 -8.01 -4.72 -13.68
C ALA A 105 -7.48 -4.68 -12.24
N GLU A 106 -6.18 -4.95 -12.03
CA GLU A 106 -5.55 -4.77 -10.72
C GLU A 106 -5.54 -3.28 -10.33
N TYR A 107 -5.07 -2.38 -11.19
CA TYR A 107 -5.06 -0.95 -10.87
C TYR A 107 -6.45 -0.41 -10.54
N ASP A 108 -7.46 -0.81 -11.30
CA ASP A 108 -8.86 -0.42 -11.08
C ASP A 108 -9.37 -0.88 -9.71
N TYR A 109 -9.18 -2.16 -9.38
CA TYR A 109 -9.58 -2.71 -8.09
C TYR A 109 -8.93 -1.96 -6.92
N TRP A 110 -7.62 -1.71 -6.99
CA TRP A 110 -6.92 -1.08 -5.87
C TRP A 110 -7.27 0.41 -5.71
N LEU A 111 -7.34 1.15 -6.81
CA LEU A 111 -7.62 2.59 -6.76
C LEU A 111 -9.09 2.90 -6.52
N ASN A 112 -10.01 2.14 -7.12
CA ASN A 112 -11.43 2.46 -7.12
C ASN A 112 -12.26 1.60 -6.16
N ASP A 113 -11.92 0.32 -5.97
CA ASP A 113 -12.69 -0.56 -5.06
C ASP A 113 -12.12 -0.57 -3.64
N VAL A 114 -10.79 -0.76 -3.50
CA VAL A 114 -10.11 -0.71 -2.19
C VAL A 114 -9.92 0.74 -1.72
N GLY A 115 -9.77 1.68 -2.66
CA GLY A 115 -9.68 3.10 -2.36
C GLY A 115 -8.31 3.55 -1.85
N VAL A 116 -7.22 2.94 -2.32
CA VAL A 116 -5.87 3.42 -1.97
C VAL A 116 -5.53 4.69 -2.76
N ASP A 117 -4.68 5.55 -2.18
CA ASP A 117 -4.41 6.89 -2.72
C ASP A 117 -3.41 6.90 -3.88
N GLY A 118 -2.68 5.80 -4.05
CA GLY A 118 -1.60 5.68 -5.02
C GLY A 118 -0.96 4.30 -4.97
N LEU A 119 -0.04 4.02 -5.90
CA LEU A 119 0.57 2.71 -6.07
C LEU A 119 2.08 2.86 -6.30
N PHE A 120 2.90 2.02 -5.67
CA PHE A 120 4.27 1.80 -6.13
C PHE A 120 4.29 0.70 -7.18
N THR A 121 4.70 1.03 -8.40
CA THR A 121 4.76 0.09 -9.52
C THR A 121 6.08 0.15 -10.27
N ASP A 122 6.54 -1.02 -10.72
CA ASP A 122 7.68 -1.13 -11.64
C ASP A 122 7.28 -0.75 -13.09
N PHE A 123 5.98 -0.50 -13.35
CA PHE A 123 5.42 -0.21 -14.67
C PHE A 123 4.69 1.15 -14.72
N PRO A 124 5.37 2.27 -14.44
CA PRO A 124 4.73 3.58 -14.33
C PRO A 124 4.03 4.02 -15.63
N ALA A 125 4.54 3.62 -16.80
CA ALA A 125 3.90 3.92 -18.08
C ALA A 125 2.53 3.23 -18.24
N SER A 126 2.37 2.02 -17.70
CA SER A 126 1.10 1.29 -17.72
C SER A 126 0.08 1.98 -16.81
N LEU A 127 0.47 2.32 -15.57
CA LEU A 127 -0.38 3.06 -14.65
C LEU A 127 -0.79 4.42 -15.21
N ARG A 128 0.15 5.14 -15.84
CA ARG A 128 -0.17 6.42 -16.50
C ARG A 128 -1.20 6.25 -17.62
N ARG A 129 -1.05 5.22 -18.45
CA ARG A 129 -2.00 4.90 -19.53
C ARG A 129 -3.39 4.56 -18.98
N PHE A 130 -3.45 3.81 -17.88
CA PHE A 130 -4.70 3.53 -17.17
C PHE A 130 -5.40 4.82 -16.75
N GLN A 131 -4.67 5.72 -16.08
CA GLN A 131 -5.19 7.01 -15.62
C GLN A 131 -5.69 7.89 -16.78
N ASP A 132 -4.94 7.97 -17.88
CA ASP A 132 -5.37 8.73 -19.06
C ASP A 132 -6.68 8.16 -19.66
N TRP A 133 -6.87 6.84 -19.64
CA TRP A 133 -8.07 6.19 -20.15
C TRP A 133 -9.29 6.35 -19.25
N THR A 134 -9.11 6.35 -17.93
CA THR A 134 -10.21 6.47 -16.97
C THR A 134 -10.60 7.92 -16.73
N ALA A 135 -9.66 8.87 -16.79
CA ALA A 135 -9.94 10.30 -16.69
C ALA A 135 -10.82 10.81 -17.84
N ALA A 136 -10.71 10.23 -19.04
CA ALA A 136 -11.51 10.62 -20.20
C ALA A 136 -12.99 10.15 -20.13
N LYS A 137 -13.37 9.37 -19.11
CA LYS A 137 -14.72 8.82 -18.94
C LYS A 137 -15.57 9.56 -17.90
N ASN A 138 -14.97 10.49 -17.14
CA ASN A 138 -15.64 11.35 -16.17
C ASN A 138 -15.80 12.77 -16.72
#